data_AF-A0A7I0NT06-F1
#
_entry.id   AF-A0A7I0NT06-F1
#
_cell.length_a   1.000
_cell.length_b   1.000
_cell.length_c   1.000
_cell.angle_alpha   90.00
_cell.angle_beta   90.00
_cell.angle_gamma   90.00
#
_symmetry.space_group_name_H-M   'P 1'
#
loop_
_entity.id
_entity.type
_entity.pdbx_description
1 polymer ?
#
loop_
_entity_poly.entity_id
_entity_poly.type
_entity_poly.pdbx_seq_one_letter_code
_entity_poly.pdbx_strand_id
1 'polypeptide(L)'
;MNGGAPGGADAFLGQGWRFPLLPDAGGRIGYAAGEESVRDCLLVLVRTALGERVMRPELGTRAPELVFAPGSTRALRELEESVRVAIRDFAVRAATDFVRAEAQPGEEWKVTVTVGYRIRATGRRETLVFPYYLDGGAGLMDGAGAFGADVPGAGGAP
;
A
#
# COMPACT_ATOMS: atom_id res chain seq x y z
N MET A 1 0.59 -21.09 18.71
CA MET A 1 -0.63 -20.36 19.13
C MET A 1 -0.18 -18.97 19.53
N ASN A 2 -0.63 -17.93 18.83
CA ASN A 2 -0.65 -16.54 19.30
C ASN A 2 -1.60 -15.75 18.37
N GLY A 3 -2.84 -16.23 18.30
CA GLY A 3 -3.98 -15.40 17.93
C GLY A 3 -4.56 -14.92 19.24
N GLY A 4 -3.99 -13.85 19.80
CA GLY A 4 -4.65 -13.13 20.88
C GLY A 4 -6.01 -12.66 20.36
N ALA A 5 -7.09 -12.99 21.08
CA ALA A 5 -8.42 -12.57 20.68
C ALA A 5 -8.42 -11.05 20.48
N PRO A 6 -8.89 -10.54 19.32
CA PRO A 6 -8.88 -9.12 19.06
C PRO A 6 -9.68 -8.39 20.15
N GLY A 7 -9.04 -7.45 20.85
CA GLY A 7 -9.74 -6.52 21.74
C GLY A 7 -10.81 -5.75 20.95
N GLY A 8 -11.82 -5.20 21.63
CA GLY A 8 -13.09 -4.77 21.02
C GLY A 8 -13.01 -3.83 19.79
N ALA A 9 -11.91 -3.12 19.56
CA ALA A 9 -11.67 -2.33 18.35
C ALA A 9 -11.19 -3.16 17.14
N ASP A 10 -10.35 -4.17 17.36
CA ASP A 10 -9.84 -5.05 16.30
C ASP A 10 -10.93 -5.98 15.77
N ALA A 11 -11.87 -6.39 16.64
CA ALA A 11 -13.01 -7.21 16.25
C ALA A 11 -13.94 -6.49 15.26
N PHE A 12 -14.05 -5.15 15.35
CA PHE A 12 -14.88 -4.34 14.46
C PHE A 12 -14.24 -4.09 13.08
N LEU A 13 -12.92 -4.04 13.01
CA LEU A 13 -12.17 -3.87 11.75
C LEU A 13 -12.04 -5.18 10.96
N GLY A 14 -12.22 -6.32 11.63
CA GLY A 14 -12.19 -7.65 11.04
C GLY A 14 -10.78 -8.22 10.89
N GLN A 15 -10.72 -9.44 10.38
CA GLN A 15 -9.50 -10.18 10.11
C GLN A 15 -9.43 -10.57 8.64
N GLY A 16 -8.26 -10.44 8.03
CA GLY A 16 -7.98 -10.82 6.66
C GLY A 16 -6.65 -11.52 6.53
N TRP A 17 -6.33 -11.98 5.32
CA TRP A 17 -4.99 -12.50 5.04
C TRP A 17 -3.98 -11.37 5.13
N ARG A 18 -2.82 -11.64 5.72
CA ARG A 18 -1.73 -10.67 5.79
C ARG A 18 -1.16 -10.44 4.40
N PHE A 19 -0.87 -9.18 4.06
CA PHE A 19 -0.19 -8.82 2.84
C PHE A 19 1.20 -8.22 3.15
N PRO A 20 2.27 -8.63 2.44
CA PRO A 20 2.30 -9.64 1.39
C PRO A 20 2.07 -11.08 1.92
N LEU A 21 1.54 -11.94 1.06
CA LEU A 21 1.27 -13.35 1.36
C LEU A 21 2.60 -14.13 1.41
N LEU A 22 3.28 -14.06 2.55
CA LEU A 22 4.52 -14.77 2.80
C LEU A 22 4.27 -15.90 3.82
N PRO A 23 4.58 -17.17 3.49
CA PRO A 23 4.50 -18.26 4.45
C PRO A 23 5.54 -18.07 5.55
N ASP A 24 5.19 -18.46 6.78
CA ASP A 24 6.15 -18.56 7.86
C ASP A 24 7.13 -19.74 7.66
N ALA A 25 8.12 -19.87 8.55
CA ALA A 25 9.06 -21.00 8.51
C ALA A 25 8.38 -22.39 8.61
N GLY A 26 7.11 -22.44 9.03
CA GLY A 26 6.27 -23.64 9.09
C GLY A 26 5.26 -23.76 7.95
N GLY A 27 5.33 -22.92 6.91
CA GLY A 27 4.46 -22.96 5.74
C GLY A 27 3.05 -22.38 5.93
N ARG A 28 2.79 -21.67 7.04
CA ARG A 28 1.46 -21.10 7.34
C ARG A 28 1.33 -19.67 6.82
N ILE A 29 0.13 -19.32 6.38
CA ILE A 29 -0.20 -17.95 5.95
C ILE A 29 -0.65 -17.15 7.18
N GLY A 30 -0.02 -15.98 7.36
CA GLY A 30 -0.39 -15.06 8.43
C GLY A 30 -1.72 -14.36 8.17
N TYR A 31 -2.40 -13.96 9.24
CA TYR A 31 -3.58 -13.11 9.20
C TYR A 31 -3.24 -11.74 9.78
N ALA A 32 -3.76 -10.68 9.17
CA ALA A 32 -3.75 -9.33 9.71
C ALA A 32 -5.13 -9.02 10.29
N ALA A 33 -5.16 -8.43 11.48
CA ALA A 33 -6.39 -8.01 12.16
C ALA A 33 -6.36 -6.50 12.39
N GLY A 34 -7.53 -5.91 12.62
CA GLY A 34 -7.54 -4.56 13.15
C GLY A 34 -6.99 -3.51 12.18
N GLU A 35 -6.11 -2.68 12.73
CA GLU A 35 -5.44 -1.59 12.02
C GLU A 35 -4.47 -2.12 10.95
N GLU A 36 -3.80 -3.25 11.19
CA GLU A 36 -2.93 -3.90 10.20
C GLU A 36 -3.73 -4.35 8.97
N SER A 37 -4.94 -4.87 9.15
CA SER A 37 -5.82 -5.24 8.03
C SER A 37 -6.15 -4.04 7.14
N VAL A 38 -6.32 -2.85 7.73
CA VAL A 38 -6.57 -1.62 6.96
C VAL A 38 -5.34 -1.21 6.18
N ARG A 39 -4.16 -1.25 6.80
CA ARG A 39 -2.88 -0.96 6.13
C ARG A 39 -2.64 -1.89 4.94
N ASP A 40 -2.83 -3.20 5.14
CA ASP A 40 -2.64 -4.21 4.10
C ASP A 40 -3.64 -4.02 2.94
N CYS A 41 -4.90 -3.71 3.24
CA CYS A 41 -5.88 -3.39 2.20
C CYS A 41 -5.51 -2.14 1.39
N LEU A 42 -5.01 -1.08 2.03
CA LEU A 42 -4.54 0.11 1.33
C LEU A 42 -3.35 -0.22 0.43
N LEU A 43 -2.41 -1.03 0.92
CA LEU A 43 -1.24 -1.46 0.15
C LEU A 43 -1.64 -2.26 -1.10
N VAL A 44 -2.60 -3.18 -0.98
CA VAL A 44 -3.16 -3.91 -2.14
C VAL A 44 -3.82 -2.97 -3.12
N LEU A 45 -4.68 -2.06 -2.66
CA LEU A 45 -5.42 -1.13 -3.51
C LEU A 45 -4.49 -0.25 -4.35
N VAL A 46 -3.48 0.32 -3.69
CA VAL A 46 -2.50 1.23 -4.29
C VAL A 46 -1.58 0.53 -5.30
N ARG A 47 -1.24 -0.74 -5.03
CA ARG A 47 -0.42 -1.57 -5.93
C ARG A 47 -1.19 -2.17 -7.10
N THR A 48 -2.52 -2.15 -7.05
CA THR A 48 -3.35 -2.68 -8.14
C THR A 48 -3.51 -1.61 -9.22
N ALA A 49 -3.20 -1.97 -10.46
CA ALA A 49 -3.46 -1.09 -11.60
C ALA A 49 -4.95 -1.07 -11.96
N LEU A 50 -5.45 0.08 -12.43
CA LEU A 50 -6.79 0.16 -12.97
C LEU A 50 -6.96 -0.86 -14.13
N GLY A 51 -8.03 -1.65 -14.12
CA GLY A 51 -8.28 -2.69 -15.11
C GLY A 51 -7.61 -4.05 -14.84
N GLU A 52 -6.73 -4.17 -13.84
CA GLU A 52 -6.02 -5.42 -13.53
C GLU A 52 -6.99 -6.52 -13.03
N ARG A 53 -8.07 -6.14 -12.34
CA ARG A 53 -9.07 -7.08 -11.84
C ARG A 53 -10.21 -7.26 -12.82
N VAL A 54 -10.30 -8.45 -13.43
CA VAL A 54 -11.31 -8.83 -14.44
C VAL A 54 -12.75 -8.46 -14.05
N MET A 55 -13.17 -8.81 -12.82
CA MET A 55 -14.55 -8.56 -12.35
C MET A 55 -14.74 -7.19 -11.66
N ARG A 56 -13.66 -6.40 -11.55
CA ARG A 56 -13.60 -5.11 -10.86
C ARG A 56 -12.60 -4.17 -11.56
N PRO A 57 -12.84 -3.79 -12.83
CA PRO A 57 -11.89 -2.98 -13.60
C PRO A 57 -11.68 -1.58 -13.00
N GLU A 58 -12.66 -1.06 -12.26
CA GLU A 58 -12.58 0.24 -11.59
C GLU A 58 -11.69 0.23 -10.33
N LEU A 59 -11.33 -0.96 -9.82
CA LEU A 59 -10.51 -1.08 -8.62
C LEU A 59 -9.04 -0.90 -8.97
N GLY A 60 -8.39 0.04 -8.27
CA GLY A 60 -6.96 0.27 -8.35
C GLY A 60 -6.64 1.75 -8.53
N THR A 61 -5.44 2.02 -9.00
CA THR A 61 -4.96 3.37 -9.31
C THR A 61 -4.43 3.44 -10.73
N ARG A 62 -4.39 4.65 -11.29
CA ARG A 62 -3.71 4.92 -12.57
C ARG A 62 -2.21 5.12 -12.38
N ALA A 63 -1.64 4.62 -11.28
CA ALA A 63 -0.25 4.84 -10.95
C ALA A 63 0.70 4.42 -12.07
N PRO A 64 0.59 3.21 -12.67
CA PRO A 64 1.52 2.78 -13.72
C PRO A 64 1.60 3.70 -14.94
N GLU A 65 0.50 4.37 -15.28
CA GLU A 65 0.44 5.32 -16.41
C GLU A 65 1.07 6.68 -16.06
N LEU A 66 0.98 7.09 -14.79
CA LEU A 66 1.28 8.45 -14.35
C LEU A 66 2.69 8.59 -13.74
N VAL A 67 3.23 7.56 -13.11
CA VAL A 67 4.54 7.63 -12.43
C VAL A 67 5.72 7.83 -13.38
N PHE A 68 5.57 7.52 -14.67
CA PHE A 68 6.64 7.64 -15.68
C PHE A 68 6.30 8.59 -16.81
N ALA A 69 5.25 9.40 -16.66
CA ALA A 69 4.94 10.44 -17.62
C ALA A 69 6.04 11.52 -17.59
N PRO A 70 6.66 11.87 -18.74
CA PRO A 70 7.82 12.76 -18.76
C PRO A 70 7.50 14.14 -18.16
N GLY A 71 8.24 14.49 -17.11
CA GLY A 71 8.51 15.87 -16.69
C GLY A 71 7.32 16.72 -16.22
N SER A 72 6.23 16.16 -15.72
CA SER A 72 5.09 16.99 -15.31
C SER A 72 4.72 16.84 -13.83
N THR A 73 4.86 17.94 -13.08
CA THR A 73 4.14 18.18 -11.82
C THR A 73 2.67 17.83 -11.95
N ARG A 74 2.10 18.01 -13.15
CA ARG A 74 0.75 17.59 -13.50
C ARG A 74 0.52 16.09 -13.32
N ALA A 75 1.38 15.22 -13.83
CA ALA A 75 1.24 13.77 -13.67
C ALA A 75 1.34 13.35 -12.20
N LEU A 76 2.22 13.97 -11.41
CA LEU A 76 2.28 13.76 -9.96
C LEU A 76 0.99 14.19 -9.26
N ARG A 77 0.39 15.32 -9.66
CA ARG A 77 -0.92 15.75 -9.15
C ARG A 77 -2.06 14.83 -9.55
N GLU A 78 -2.06 14.34 -10.79
CA GLU A 78 -3.04 13.37 -11.27
C GLU A 78 -2.89 12.03 -10.52
N LEU A 79 -1.65 11.64 -10.18
CA LEU A 79 -1.36 10.48 -9.36
C LEU A 79 -1.90 10.63 -7.93
N GLU A 80 -1.62 11.78 -7.30
CA GLU A 80 -2.17 12.11 -5.98
C GLU A 80 -3.69 12.01 -5.95
N GLU A 81 -4.36 12.56 -6.97
CA GLU A 81 -5.81 12.51 -7.08
C GLU A 81 -6.32 11.08 -7.36
N SER A 82 -5.66 10.33 -8.23
CA SER A 82 -6.03 8.94 -8.51
C SER A 82 -5.97 8.08 -7.25
N VAL A 83 -4.93 8.22 -6.43
CA VAL A 83 -4.80 7.52 -5.15
C VAL A 83 -5.87 7.97 -4.16
N ARG A 84 -6.14 9.29 -4.08
CA ARG A 84 -7.18 9.84 -3.20
C ARG A 84 -8.57 9.29 -3.55
N VAL A 85 -8.92 9.27 -4.84
CA VAL A 85 -10.18 8.73 -5.37
C VAL A 85 -10.29 7.24 -5.06
N ALA A 86 -9.25 6.46 -5.34
CA ALA A 86 -9.25 5.03 -5.08
C ALA A 86 -9.50 4.72 -3.60
N ILE A 87 -8.80 5.41 -2.68
CA ILE A 87 -8.97 5.21 -1.23
C ILE A 87 -10.38 5.61 -0.80
N ARG A 88 -10.90 6.73 -1.29
CA ARG A 88 -12.25 7.20 -0.97
C ARG A 88 -13.32 6.20 -1.38
N ASP A 89 -13.20 5.63 -2.58
CA ASP A 89 -14.26 4.82 -3.18
C ASP A 89 -14.18 3.34 -2.74
N PHE A 90 -12.97 2.80 -2.53
CA PHE A 90 -12.76 1.38 -2.21
C PHE A 90 -12.34 1.10 -0.77
N ALA A 91 -11.74 2.06 -0.06
CA ALA A 91 -11.21 1.87 1.30
C ALA A 91 -12.00 2.69 2.34
N VAL A 92 -13.32 2.45 2.44
CA VAL A 92 -14.25 3.16 3.34
C VAL A 92 -13.79 3.19 4.80
N ARG A 93 -13.04 2.18 5.25
CA ARG A 93 -12.49 2.09 6.62
C ARG A 93 -11.41 3.16 6.91
N ALA A 94 -10.77 3.69 5.88
CA ALA A 94 -9.77 4.76 5.97
C ALA A 94 -10.34 6.10 5.47
N ALA A 95 -9.84 7.20 6.02
CA ALA A 95 -10.08 8.54 5.55
C ALA A 95 -8.74 9.21 5.27
N THR A 96 -8.54 9.67 4.04
CA THR A 96 -7.28 10.30 3.63
C THR A 96 -7.18 11.72 4.18
N ASP A 97 -6.11 12.00 4.94
CA ASP A 97 -5.78 13.35 5.40
C ASP A 97 -4.97 14.08 4.29
N PHE A 98 -3.97 13.41 3.70
CA PHE A 98 -3.20 13.94 2.57
C PHE A 98 -2.60 12.83 1.68
N VAL A 99 -2.32 13.18 0.42
CA VAL A 99 -1.54 12.35 -0.52
C VAL A 99 -0.51 13.25 -1.17
N ARG A 100 0.75 12.80 -1.23
CA ARG A 100 1.85 13.53 -1.84
C ARG A 100 2.67 12.59 -2.72
N ALA A 101 2.87 12.95 -3.98
CA ALA A 101 3.72 12.21 -4.90
C ALA A 101 4.96 13.03 -5.24
N GLU A 102 6.13 12.41 -5.07
CA GLU A 102 7.42 13.07 -5.27
C GLU A 102 8.31 12.22 -6.16
N ALA A 103 8.76 12.80 -7.27
CA ALA A 103 9.88 12.27 -8.03
C ALA A 103 11.18 12.68 -7.34
N GLN A 104 12.11 11.74 -7.18
CA GLN A 104 13.38 12.04 -6.50
C GLN A 104 14.36 12.69 -7.51
N PRO A 105 14.93 13.87 -7.20
CA PRO A 105 15.92 14.48 -8.08
C PRO A 105 17.11 13.54 -8.28
N GLY A 106 17.40 13.16 -9.53
CA GLY A 106 18.48 12.24 -9.89
C GLY A 106 18.09 10.75 -9.97
N GLU A 107 16.85 10.38 -9.58
CA GLU A 107 16.31 9.03 -9.75
C GLU A 107 14.95 9.11 -10.48
N GLU A 108 14.97 9.48 -11.76
CA GLU A 108 13.75 9.63 -12.58
C GLU A 108 12.98 8.31 -12.76
N TRP A 109 13.62 7.18 -12.49
CA TRP A 109 13.03 5.84 -12.44
C TRP A 109 12.28 5.53 -11.13
N LYS A 110 12.17 6.48 -10.20
CA LYS A 110 11.55 6.28 -8.88
C LYS A 110 10.62 7.43 -8.50
N VAL A 111 9.38 7.08 -8.18
CA VAL A 111 8.39 8.00 -7.61
C VAL A 111 7.96 7.49 -6.24
N THR A 112 8.07 8.33 -5.22
CA THR A 112 7.62 7.99 -3.87
C THR A 112 6.28 8.64 -3.62
N VAL A 113 5.29 7.85 -3.20
CA VAL A 113 3.99 8.37 -2.81
C VAL A 113 3.79 8.16 -1.31
N THR A 114 3.44 9.25 -0.63
CA THR A 114 3.16 9.29 0.80
C THR A 114 1.68 9.57 1.01
N VAL A 115 1.01 8.71 1.75
CA VAL A 115 -0.41 8.82 2.10
C VAL A 115 -0.55 8.93 3.61
N GLY A 116 -1.00 10.09 4.10
CA GLY A 116 -1.47 10.24 5.46
C GLY A 116 -2.95 9.88 5.53
N TYR A 117 -3.31 8.93 6.40
CA TYR A 117 -4.70 8.49 6.56
C TYR A 117 -5.06 8.31 8.03
N ARG A 118 -6.37 8.34 8.28
CA ARG A 118 -6.97 8.03 9.57
C ARG A 118 -7.90 6.83 9.47
N ILE A 119 -7.80 5.93 10.43
CA ILE A 119 -8.72 4.81 10.55
C ILE A 119 -10.02 5.34 11.16
N ARG A 120 -11.16 5.15 10.48
CA ARG A 120 -12.43 5.76 10.92
C ARG A 120 -12.91 5.22 12.27
N ALA A 121 -12.66 3.95 12.55
CA ALA A 121 -13.14 3.29 13.77
C ALA A 121 -12.34 3.74 15.02
N THR A 122 -11.00 3.78 14.93
CA THR A 122 -10.13 4.10 16.07
C THR A 122 -9.72 5.56 16.14
N GLY A 123 -9.86 6.31 15.04
CA GLY A 123 -9.39 7.68 14.92
C GLY A 123 -7.86 7.81 14.86
N ARG A 124 -7.13 6.69 14.88
CA ARG A 124 -5.67 6.66 14.79
C ARG A 124 -5.20 7.16 13.43
N ARG A 125 -4.17 8.00 13.45
CA ARG A 125 -3.51 8.54 12.26
C ARG A 125 -2.26 7.74 11.96
N GLU A 126 -2.11 7.37 10.70
CA GLU A 126 -0.95 6.64 10.21
C GLU A 126 -0.48 7.22 8.87
N THR A 127 0.73 6.85 8.49
CA THR A 127 1.32 7.24 7.21
C THR A 127 1.80 5.99 6.49
N LEU A 128 1.39 5.85 5.24
CA LEU A 128 1.83 4.79 4.34
C LEU A 128 2.70 5.42 3.25
N VAL A 129 3.93 4.95 3.14
CA VAL A 129 4.87 5.34 2.09
C VAL A 129 5.07 4.15 1.17
N PHE A 130 4.99 4.37 -0.14
CA PHE A 130 5.27 3.33 -1.13
C PHE A 130 6.04 3.90 -2.32
N PRO A 131 7.17 3.28 -2.69
CA PRO A 131 7.91 3.61 -3.90
C PRO A 131 7.34 2.87 -5.12
N TYR A 132 7.24 3.58 -6.24
CA TYR A 132 7.09 3.01 -7.57
C TYR A 132 8.43 3.05 -8.30
N TYR A 133 8.77 1.95 -8.97
CA TYR A 133 10.01 1.79 -9.72
C TYR A 133 9.68 1.54 -11.20
N LEU A 134 10.42 2.18 -12.09
CA LEU A 134 10.45 1.80 -13.49
C LEU A 134 11.30 0.53 -13.59
N ASP A 135 10.66 -0.62 -13.83
CA ASP A 135 11.40 -1.78 -14.29
C ASP A 135 11.94 -1.45 -15.68
N GLY A 136 13.18 -0.95 -15.72
CA GLY A 136 13.93 -0.82 -16.95
C GLY A 136 14.02 -2.20 -17.57
N GLY A 137 13.48 -2.37 -18.78
CA GLY A 137 13.57 -3.63 -19.51
C GLY A 137 15.04 -4.00 -19.77
N ALA A 138 15.68 -4.67 -18.83
CA ALA A 138 16.96 -5.35 -18.95
C ALA A 138 17.20 -6.21 -17.69
N GLY A 139 16.98 -7.52 -17.81
CA GLY A 139 17.68 -8.50 -16.98
C GLY A 139 16.82 -9.30 -16.02
N LEU A 140 16.49 -10.52 -16.43
CA LEU A 140 16.27 -11.64 -15.53
C LEU A 140 17.44 -11.78 -14.54
N MET A 141 17.13 -12.20 -13.31
CA MET A 141 18.01 -12.45 -12.14
C MET A 141 18.26 -11.27 -11.19
N ASP A 142 17.29 -10.97 -10.31
CA ASP A 142 17.44 -11.35 -8.90
C ASP A 142 16.07 -11.38 -8.20
N GLY A 143 15.67 -12.55 -7.71
CA GLY A 143 14.39 -12.79 -7.03
C GLY A 143 14.31 -12.22 -5.61
N ALA A 144 15.03 -11.13 -5.33
CA ALA A 144 15.21 -10.61 -3.97
C ALA A 144 14.80 -9.13 -3.78
N GLY A 145 14.42 -8.38 -4.82
CA GLY A 145 14.29 -6.92 -4.73
C GLY A 145 12.89 -6.31 -4.49
N ALA A 146 11.80 -7.01 -4.83
CA ALA A 146 10.46 -6.40 -4.83
C ALA A 146 9.65 -6.58 -3.52
N PHE A 147 10.14 -7.43 -2.61
CA PHE A 147 9.51 -7.76 -1.33
C PHE A 147 10.45 -7.51 -0.15
N GLY A 148 10.73 -6.24 0.14
CA GLY A 148 11.26 -5.87 1.46
C GLY A 148 12.45 -4.93 1.41
N ALA A 149 12.20 -3.67 1.77
CA ALA A 149 13.23 -2.82 2.38
C ALA A 149 12.68 -1.69 3.26
N ASP A 150 11.36 -1.51 3.40
CA ASP A 150 10.82 -0.38 4.17
C ASP A 150 9.65 -0.77 5.10
N VAL A 151 9.92 -1.69 6.03
CA VAL A 151 9.12 -1.81 7.26
C VAL A 151 9.98 -1.27 8.40
N PRO A 152 9.78 -0.02 8.85
CA PRO A 152 10.43 0.43 10.07
C PRO A 152 9.78 -0.25 11.28
N GLY A 153 10.57 -0.95 12.09
CA GLY A 153 10.25 -1.23 13.49
C GLY A 153 9.66 -2.61 13.81
N ALA A 154 10.38 -3.70 13.54
CA ALA A 154 10.37 -4.84 14.46
C ALA A 154 11.30 -4.50 15.65
N GLY A 155 10.84 -3.59 16.51
CA GLY A 155 11.47 -3.30 17.78
C GLY A 155 11.19 -4.46 18.72
N GLY A 156 12.16 -5.36 18.87
CA GLY A 156 12.20 -6.31 19.97
C GLY A 156 12.20 -5.56 21.29
N ALA A 157 11.30 -5.94 22.18
CA ALA A 157 11.40 -5.69 23.61
C ALA A 157 11.46 -7.05 24.31
N PRO A 158 12.19 -7.13 25.43
CA PRO A 158 12.79 -8.36 25.97
C PRO A 158 11.78 -9.40 26.48
#